data_AF-A0A834AD21-F1
#
_entry.id   AF-A0A834AD21-F1
#
_cell.length_a   1.000
_cell.length_b   1.000
_cell.length_c   1.000
_cell.angle_alpha   90.00
_cell.angle_beta   90.00
_cell.angle_gamma   90.00
#
_symmetry.space_group_name_H-M   'P 1'
#
loop_
_entity.id
_entity.type
_entity.pdbx_description
1 polymer ?
#
loop_
_entity_poly.entity_id
_entity_poly.type
_entity_poly.pdbx_seq_one_letter_code
_entity_poly.pdbx_strand_id
1 'polypeptide(L)'
;MPGDCGVEFVQDENVKKFFASSFEWCRKAQVIDLQAEGYWEELLDTTQPAIVVKDWYSGRSDAGCVYELTVKLLSEHEDVLAEFNSGQVAVPQTDDSGGWIEISHTFTDYGPGVRFVRFEHGGQDSVYWKGWFGARVTNSSVWVEP
;
A
#
# COMPACT_ATOMS: atom_id res chain seq x y z
N MET A 1 -7.13 -9.87 -15.27
CA MET A 1 -6.77 -10.65 -14.07
C MET A 1 -8.02 -11.43 -13.71
N PRO A 2 -7.96 -12.76 -13.65
CA PRO A 2 -7.51 -13.35 -12.39
C PRO A 2 -6.17 -14.09 -12.52
N GLY A 3 -5.40 -14.10 -11.44
CA GLY A 3 -4.31 -15.07 -11.26
C GLY A 3 -4.83 -16.42 -10.77
N ASP A 4 -3.98 -17.43 -10.72
CA ASP A 4 -4.34 -18.78 -10.24
C ASP A 4 -5.03 -18.74 -8.87
N CYS A 5 -6.18 -19.41 -8.72
CA CYS A 5 -6.96 -19.42 -7.47
C CYS A 5 -7.23 -18.01 -6.92
N GLY A 6 -7.32 -17.00 -7.79
CA GLY A 6 -7.64 -15.61 -7.44
C GLY A 6 -8.96 -15.16 -8.06
N VAL A 7 -9.46 -14.03 -7.57
CA VAL A 7 -10.64 -13.37 -8.13
C VAL A 7 -10.24 -12.29 -9.14
N GLU A 8 -11.19 -11.95 -10.02
CA GLU A 8 -11.04 -10.84 -10.95
C GLU A 8 -10.98 -9.50 -10.19
N PHE A 9 -10.15 -8.59 -10.69
CA PHE A 9 -10.10 -7.20 -10.22
C PHE A 9 -11.04 -6.38 -11.11
N VAL A 10 -12.18 -5.99 -10.55
CA VAL A 10 -13.27 -5.33 -11.30
C VAL A 10 -13.29 -3.81 -11.12
N GLN A 11 -12.42 -3.29 -10.25
CA GLN A 11 -12.46 -1.88 -9.84
C GLN A 11 -11.82 -0.92 -10.84
N ASP A 12 -10.83 -1.38 -11.61
CA ASP A 12 -10.25 -0.63 -12.73
C ASP A 12 -9.78 -1.60 -13.82
N GLU A 13 -10.43 -1.52 -14.98
CA GLU A 13 -10.14 -2.38 -16.12
C GLU A 13 -8.72 -2.19 -16.66
N ASN A 14 -8.06 -1.07 -16.39
CA ASN A 14 -6.69 -0.81 -16.82
C ASN A 14 -5.65 -1.60 -16.01
N VAL A 15 -6.03 -2.15 -14.85
CA VAL A 15 -5.14 -2.96 -14.02
C VAL A 15 -5.05 -4.37 -14.58
N LYS A 16 -3.89 -4.69 -15.19
CA LYS A 16 -3.67 -5.99 -15.85
C LYS A 16 -2.74 -6.93 -15.10
N LYS A 17 -2.01 -6.46 -14.09
CA LYS A 17 -1.00 -7.23 -13.35
C LYS A 17 -1.05 -6.91 -11.85
N PHE A 18 -0.47 -7.81 -11.06
CA PHE A 18 -0.20 -7.64 -9.63
C PHE A 18 1.18 -8.22 -9.30
N PHE A 19 1.71 -7.87 -8.13
CA PHE A 19 2.89 -8.52 -7.54
C PHE A 19 2.42 -9.59 -6.57
N ALA A 20 3.05 -10.78 -6.59
CA ALA A 20 2.75 -11.86 -5.66
C ALA A 20 3.96 -12.13 -4.76
N SER A 21 3.72 -12.17 -3.46
CA SER A 21 4.73 -12.53 -2.46
C SER A 21 4.86 -14.06 -2.30
N SER A 22 5.91 -14.50 -1.61
CA SER A 22 6.27 -15.90 -1.42
C SER A 22 6.04 -16.37 0.03
N PHE A 23 6.77 -17.38 0.48
CA PHE A 23 6.62 -18.02 1.79
C PHE A 23 7.34 -17.29 2.95
N GLU A 24 8.12 -16.26 2.63
CA GLU A 24 8.73 -15.33 3.58
C GLU A 24 8.44 -13.90 3.14
N TRP A 25 8.59 -12.96 4.07
CA TRP A 25 8.31 -11.54 3.84
C TRP A 25 8.98 -10.99 2.58
N CYS A 26 8.15 -10.65 1.61
CA CYS A 26 8.53 -9.85 0.46
C CYS A 26 8.06 -8.41 0.71
N ARG A 27 9.00 -7.46 0.81
CA ARG A 27 8.68 -6.03 0.97
C ARG A 27 9.25 -5.22 -0.18
N LYS A 28 8.53 -4.18 -0.59
CA LYS A 28 9.01 -3.17 -1.54
C LYS A 28 8.53 -1.78 -1.12
N ALA A 29 9.34 -0.78 -1.43
CA ALA A 29 9.05 0.61 -1.07
C ALA A 29 9.32 1.57 -2.23
N GLN A 30 8.66 2.72 -2.20
CA GLN A 30 8.93 3.87 -3.04
C GLN A 30 8.95 5.12 -2.16
N VAL A 31 9.91 6.01 -2.41
CA VAL A 31 9.98 7.34 -1.81
C VAL A 31 9.58 8.34 -2.88
N ILE A 32 8.58 9.16 -2.58
CA ILE A 32 8.04 10.20 -3.47
C ILE A 32 8.56 11.54 -2.95
N ASP A 33 9.24 12.28 -3.81
CA ASP A 33 9.66 13.66 -3.56
C ASP A 33 8.52 14.61 -3.94
N LEU A 34 7.84 15.16 -2.94
CA LEU A 34 6.67 16.00 -3.18
C LEU A 34 7.05 17.32 -3.87
N GLN A 35 8.25 17.84 -3.62
CA GLN A 35 8.71 19.06 -4.28
C GLN A 35 8.98 18.81 -5.77
N ALA A 36 9.62 17.67 -6.10
CA ALA A 36 9.86 17.27 -7.48
C ALA A 36 8.56 17.03 -8.27
N GLU A 37 7.49 16.60 -7.59
CA GLU A 37 6.15 16.46 -8.16
C GLU A 37 5.35 17.79 -8.21
N GLY A 38 5.93 18.90 -7.74
CA GLY A 38 5.38 20.25 -7.88
C GLY A 38 4.70 20.84 -6.64
N TYR A 39 4.74 20.15 -5.50
CA TYR A 39 4.21 20.65 -4.22
C TYR A 39 5.31 21.40 -3.46
N TRP A 40 5.31 22.73 -3.59
CA TRP A 40 6.34 23.58 -2.97
C TRP A 40 6.20 23.65 -1.44
N GLU A 41 7.29 24.01 -0.77
CA GLU A 41 7.44 23.95 0.69
C GLU A 41 6.36 24.72 1.46
N GLU A 42 6.11 25.97 1.09
CA GLU A 42 5.13 26.80 1.80
C GLU A 42 3.71 26.22 1.70
N LEU A 43 3.35 25.57 0.60
CA LEU A 43 2.05 24.88 0.46
C LEU A 43 1.95 23.73 1.46
N LEU A 44 2.97 22.86 1.50
CA LEU A 44 3.02 21.71 2.39
C LEU A 44 3.06 22.13 3.87
N ASP A 45 3.78 23.20 4.19
CA ASP A 45 3.96 23.63 5.58
C ASP A 45 2.74 24.38 6.14
N THR A 46 2.08 25.20 5.31
CA THR A 46 1.00 26.09 5.77
C THR A 46 -0.39 25.53 5.48
N THR A 47 -0.62 25.02 4.27
CA THR A 47 -1.94 24.52 3.86
C THR A 47 -2.13 23.08 4.32
N GLN A 48 -1.04 22.30 4.37
CA GLN A 48 -1.05 20.89 4.74
C GLN A 48 -2.14 20.12 3.97
N PRO A 49 -2.14 20.18 2.63
CA PRO A 49 -3.16 19.54 1.82
C PRO A 49 -3.21 18.03 2.09
N ALA A 50 -4.39 17.44 1.94
CA ALA A 50 -4.60 16.04 2.26
C ALA A 50 -3.71 15.14 1.40
N ILE A 51 -2.90 14.29 2.03
CA ILE A 51 -2.10 13.28 1.32
C ILE A 51 -2.84 11.96 1.44
N VAL A 52 -3.44 11.52 0.34
CA VAL A 52 -4.24 10.30 0.26
C VAL A 52 -3.39 9.16 -0.25
N VAL A 53 -3.51 8.02 0.42
CA VAL A 53 -2.74 6.82 0.13
C VAL A 53 -3.68 5.65 0.06
N LYS A 54 -3.58 4.89 -1.02
CA LYS A 54 -4.36 3.67 -1.22
C LYS A 54 -3.50 2.51 -1.70
N ASP A 55 -3.93 1.32 -1.34
CA ASP A 55 -3.41 0.09 -1.91
C ASP A 55 -4.51 -0.97 -2.04
N TRP A 56 -4.29 -1.92 -2.96
CA TRP A 56 -5.16 -3.07 -3.14
C TRP A 56 -4.41 -4.36 -2.89
N TYR A 57 -4.96 -5.19 -2.01
CA TYR A 57 -4.39 -6.51 -1.71
C TYR A 57 -5.41 -7.64 -1.79
N SER A 58 -4.94 -8.86 -2.07
CA SER A 58 -5.75 -10.08 -2.09
C SER A 58 -4.91 -11.32 -1.80
N GLY A 59 -5.58 -12.43 -1.56
CA GLY A 59 -4.96 -13.74 -1.34
C GLY A 59 -5.30 -14.73 -2.45
N ARG A 60 -4.85 -15.98 -2.26
CA ARG A 60 -5.36 -17.13 -3.01
C ARG A 60 -6.46 -17.82 -2.22
N SER A 61 -7.35 -18.52 -2.92
CA SER A 61 -8.39 -19.34 -2.28
C SER A 61 -7.83 -20.60 -1.60
N ASP A 62 -6.66 -21.09 -2.04
CA ASP A 62 -6.07 -22.36 -1.63
C ASP A 62 -4.96 -22.24 -0.56
N ALA A 63 -4.60 -21.02 -0.16
CA ALA A 63 -3.60 -20.76 0.89
C ALA A 63 -3.87 -19.43 1.60
N GLY A 64 -3.73 -19.41 2.93
CA GLY A 64 -3.77 -18.19 3.72
C GLY A 64 -2.51 -17.35 3.50
N CYS A 65 -2.63 -16.04 3.73
CA CYS A 65 -1.51 -15.12 3.63
C CYS A 65 -1.69 -13.90 4.54
N VAL A 66 -0.61 -13.15 4.72
CA VAL A 66 -0.59 -11.89 5.48
C VAL A 66 -0.06 -10.75 4.63
N TYR A 67 -0.60 -9.56 4.89
CA TYR A 67 -0.25 -8.30 4.25
C TYR A 67 0.16 -7.26 5.30
N GLU A 68 1.01 -6.32 4.94
CA GLU A 68 1.40 -5.19 5.78
C GLU A 68 1.66 -3.95 4.93
N LEU A 69 1.17 -2.79 5.38
CA LEU A 69 1.42 -1.46 4.81
C LEU A 69 2.01 -0.54 5.87
N THR A 70 3.09 0.15 5.52
CA THR A 70 3.65 1.27 6.29
C THR A 70 3.84 2.46 5.36
N VAL A 71 3.25 3.60 5.72
CA VAL A 71 3.42 4.85 4.99
C VAL A 71 3.89 5.92 5.96
N LYS A 72 4.94 6.64 5.58
CA LYS A 72 5.53 7.70 6.40
C LYS A 72 5.57 9.01 5.64
N LEU A 73 5.21 10.09 6.32
CA LEU A 73 5.53 11.45 5.90
C LEU A 73 6.87 11.83 6.52
N LEU A 74 7.82 12.24 5.68
CA LEU A 74 9.20 12.46 6.09
C LEU A 74 9.64 13.91 5.87
N SER A 75 10.51 14.40 6.74
CA SER A 75 11.23 15.66 6.56
C SER A 75 12.31 15.58 5.48
N GLU A 76 12.93 16.72 5.14
CA GLU A 76 14.12 16.75 4.27
C GLU A 76 15.29 15.90 4.82
N HIS A 77 15.33 15.68 6.13
CA HIS A 77 16.35 14.90 6.83
C HIS A 77 15.89 13.48 7.17
N GLU A 78 14.81 13.01 6.54
CA GLU A 78 14.19 11.69 6.77
C GLU A 78 13.61 11.49 8.18
N ASP A 79 13.36 12.57 8.93
CA ASP A 79 12.63 12.48 10.20
C ASP A 79 11.20 12.04 9.94
N VAL A 80 10.68 11.10 10.75
CA VAL A 80 9.30 10.65 10.64
C VAL A 80 8.38 11.66 11.32
N LEU A 81 7.59 12.38 10.51
CA LEU A 81 6.65 13.41 10.98
C LEU A 81 5.26 12.83 11.23
N ALA A 82 4.83 11.90 10.37
CA ALA A 82 3.61 11.13 10.56
C ALA A 82 3.80 9.70 10.02
N GLU A 83 3.07 8.74 10.58
CA GLU A 83 3.13 7.34 10.18
C GLU A 83 1.73 6.71 10.21
N PHE A 84 1.40 6.00 9.14
CA PHE A 84 0.31 5.04 9.10
C PHE A 84 0.88 3.63 8.97
N ASN A 85 0.47 2.73 9.86
CA ASN A 85 0.89 1.33 9.85
C ASN A 85 -0.34 0.44 10.04
N SER A 86 -0.58 -0.49 9.12
CA SER A 86 -1.72 -1.42 9.21
C SER A 86 -1.52 -2.53 10.25
N GLY A 87 -0.28 -2.75 10.69
CA GLY A 87 0.18 -4.01 11.27
C GLY A 87 0.08 -5.16 10.26
N GLN A 88 0.32 -6.37 10.74
CA GLN A 88 0.08 -7.58 9.95
C GLN A 88 -1.42 -7.86 9.87
N VAL A 89 -1.94 -7.83 8.66
CA VAL A 89 -3.35 -8.09 8.37
C VAL A 89 -3.47 -9.48 7.76
N ALA A 90 -4.28 -10.33 8.37
CA ALA A 90 -4.66 -11.62 7.78
C ALA A 90 -5.56 -11.36 6.57
N VAL A 91 -5.18 -11.89 5.40
CA VAL A 91 -5.96 -11.70 4.17
C VAL A 91 -7.08 -12.75 4.12
N PRO A 92 -8.35 -12.33 4.02
CA PRO A 92 -9.48 -13.26 3.92
C PRO A 92 -9.35 -14.23 2.75
N GLN A 93 -9.64 -15.50 3.00
CA GLN A 93 -9.79 -16.51 1.95
C GLN A 93 -11.19 -16.38 1.33
N THR A 94 -11.29 -16.66 0.04
CA THR A 94 -12.37 -16.22 -0.86
C THR A 94 -13.73 -16.92 -0.66
N ASP A 95 -13.87 -17.85 0.28
CA ASP A 95 -15.12 -18.61 0.46
C ASP A 95 -16.23 -17.85 1.19
N ASP A 96 -15.89 -16.79 1.96
CA ASP A 96 -16.88 -16.11 2.81
C ASP A 96 -17.26 -14.65 2.44
N SER A 97 -16.53 -13.93 1.55
CA SER A 97 -16.95 -12.65 0.89
C SER A 97 -15.84 -11.76 0.31
N GLY A 98 -14.55 -12.08 0.45
CA GLY A 98 -13.47 -11.11 0.17
C GLY A 98 -12.78 -11.31 -1.17
N GLY A 99 -13.06 -10.45 -2.15
CA GLY A 99 -12.25 -10.30 -3.35
C GLY A 99 -10.98 -9.49 -3.09
N TRP A 100 -10.64 -8.56 -3.98
CA TRP A 100 -9.61 -7.55 -3.71
C TRP A 100 -10.09 -6.57 -2.63
N ILE A 101 -9.20 -6.24 -1.69
CA ILE A 101 -9.47 -5.35 -0.55
C ILE A 101 -8.71 -4.05 -0.75
N GLU A 102 -9.42 -2.93 -0.62
CA GLU A 102 -8.81 -1.60 -0.57
C GLU A 102 -8.41 -1.29 0.88
N ILE A 103 -7.19 -0.77 1.05
CA ILE A 103 -6.81 -0.02 2.24
C ILE A 103 -6.60 1.44 1.83
N SER A 104 -7.14 2.36 2.61
CA SER A 104 -7.06 3.80 2.36
C SER A 104 -6.73 4.54 3.65
N HIS A 105 -5.81 5.49 3.56
CA HIS A 105 -5.50 6.42 4.63
C HIS A 105 -5.29 7.82 4.08
N THR A 106 -5.73 8.83 4.82
CA THR A 106 -5.55 10.23 4.46
C THR A 106 -4.84 10.92 5.62
N PHE A 107 -3.66 11.47 5.33
CA PHE A 107 -2.97 12.33 6.28
C PHE A 107 -3.51 13.76 6.16
N THR A 108 -3.98 14.30 7.28
CA THR A 108 -4.32 15.72 7.47
C THR A 108 -3.65 16.21 8.74
N ASP A 109 -3.54 17.53 8.90
CA ASP A 109 -3.02 18.16 10.12
C ASP A 109 -1.65 17.59 10.57
N TYR A 110 -0.82 17.21 9.61
CA TYR A 110 0.46 16.52 9.83
C TYR A 110 1.60 17.45 10.28
N GLY A 111 1.34 18.75 10.36
CA GLY A 111 2.32 19.76 10.74
C GLY A 111 3.28 20.14 9.60
N PRO A 112 4.12 21.16 9.82
CA PRO A 112 5.08 21.59 8.81
C PRO A 112 6.26 20.63 8.68
N GLY A 113 6.97 20.73 7.55
CA GLY A 113 8.24 20.07 7.29
C GLY A 113 8.16 18.83 6.42
N VAL A 114 6.98 18.39 6.00
CA VAL A 114 6.83 17.23 5.10
C VAL A 114 7.44 17.55 3.74
N ARG A 115 8.34 16.66 3.27
CA ARG A 115 9.01 16.75 1.96
C ARG A 115 8.89 15.45 1.16
N PHE A 116 8.82 14.31 1.84
CA PHE A 116 8.69 13.01 1.17
C PHE A 116 7.54 12.17 1.71
N VAL A 117 7.03 11.30 0.86
CA VAL A 117 6.18 10.17 1.25
C VAL A 117 6.94 8.88 1.02
N ARG A 118 7.20 8.11 2.07
CA ARG A 118 7.70 6.73 1.94
C ARG A 118 6.51 5.78 2.01
N PHE A 119 6.19 5.14 0.89
CA PHE A 119 5.21 4.08 0.80
C PHE A 119 5.92 2.73 0.79
N GLU A 120 5.65 1.85 1.77
CA GLU A 120 6.20 0.50 1.84
C GLU A 120 5.10 -0.50 2.14
N HIS A 121 5.03 -1.56 1.35
CA HIS A 121 4.13 -2.67 1.63
C HIS A 121 4.81 -4.02 1.45
N GLY A 122 4.15 -5.06 1.93
CA GLY A 122 4.63 -6.41 1.73
C GLY A 122 3.63 -7.47 2.10
N GLY A 123 4.07 -8.70 1.92
CA GLY A 123 3.31 -9.87 2.31
C GLY A 123 4.14 -11.14 2.31
N GLN A 124 3.52 -12.19 2.80
CA GLN A 124 4.00 -13.56 2.76
C GLN A 124 2.81 -14.52 2.88
N ASP A 125 2.99 -15.79 2.56
CA ASP A 125 2.00 -16.81 2.87
C ASP A 125 1.96 -17.12 4.38
N SER A 126 0.93 -17.84 4.81
CA SER A 126 0.84 -18.36 6.18
C SER A 126 1.02 -19.88 6.26
N VAL A 127 1.43 -20.51 5.16
CA VAL A 127 1.50 -21.99 5.00
C VAL A 127 2.91 -22.50 4.72
N TYR A 128 3.87 -21.60 4.51
CA TYR A 128 5.27 -21.85 4.20
C TYR A 128 5.47 -22.73 2.95
N TRP A 129 4.71 -22.45 1.89
CA TRP A 129 4.73 -23.25 0.66
C TRP A 129 5.68 -22.65 -0.37
N LYS A 130 6.59 -23.49 -0.88
CA LYS A 130 7.47 -23.08 -1.98
C LYS A 130 6.62 -22.64 -3.18
N GLY A 131 6.79 -21.38 -3.58
CA GLY A 131 6.01 -20.76 -4.67
C GLY A 131 5.53 -19.37 -4.28
N TRP A 132 4.45 -18.92 -4.92
CA TRP A 132 3.88 -17.57 -4.73
C TRP A 132 2.46 -17.68 -4.18
N PHE A 133 2.38 -18.08 -2.91
CA PHE A 133 1.13 -18.24 -2.16
C PHE A 133 0.85 -17.08 -1.20
N GLY A 134 1.76 -16.10 -1.12
CA GLY A 134 1.59 -14.94 -0.25
C GLY A 134 0.60 -13.92 -0.81
N ALA A 135 0.44 -12.82 -0.05
CA ALA A 135 -0.41 -11.72 -0.45
C ALA A 135 -0.02 -11.16 -1.83
N ARG A 136 -1.04 -10.77 -2.58
CA ARG A 136 -0.96 -10.12 -3.87
C ARG A 136 -1.25 -8.65 -3.68
N VAL A 137 -0.47 -7.78 -4.31
CA VAL A 137 -0.62 -6.32 -4.19
C VAL A 137 -0.61 -5.66 -5.57
N THR A 138 -1.45 -4.65 -5.78
CA THR A 138 -1.51 -3.89 -7.03
C THR A 138 -2.22 -2.55 -6.82
N ASN A 139 -2.21 -1.72 -7.88
CA ASN A 139 -2.96 -0.47 -7.93
C ASN A 139 -2.70 0.45 -6.72
N SER A 140 -1.46 0.46 -6.24
CA SER A 140 -0.98 1.32 -5.17
C SER A 140 -0.92 2.76 -5.69
N SER A 141 -1.32 3.71 -4.86
CA SER A 141 -1.41 5.12 -5.26
C SER A 141 -1.21 6.04 -4.08
N VAL A 142 -0.52 7.16 -4.34
CA VAL A 142 -0.38 8.31 -3.45
C VAL A 142 -0.72 9.54 -4.28
N TRP A 143 -1.57 10.41 -3.76
CA TRP A 143 -1.85 11.69 -4.39
C TRP A 143 -2.18 12.75 -3.33
N VAL A 144 -2.09 14.01 -3.73
CA VAL A 144 -2.46 15.15 -2.89
C VAL A 144 -3.79 15.70 -3.37
N GLU A 145 -4.74 15.86 -2.47
CA GLU A 145 -6.04 16.48 -2.72
C GLU A 145 -6.08 17.93 -2.21
N PRO A 146 -6.90 18.81 -2.83
CA PRO A 146 -7.08 20.19 -2.41
C PRO A 146 -7.60 20.33 -0.97
#